data_AF-W0FL57-F1
#
_entry.id   AF-W0FL57-F1
#
_cell.length_a   1.000
_cell.length_b   1.000
_cell.length_c   1.000
_cell.angle_alpha   90.00
_cell.angle_beta   90.00
_cell.angle_gamma   90.00
#
_symmetry.space_group_name_H-M   'P 1'
#
loop_
_entity.id
_entity.type
_entity.pdbx_description
1 polymer ?
#
loop_
_entity_poly.entity_id
_entity_poly.type
_entity_poly.pdbx_seq_one_letter_code
_entity_poly.pdbx_strand_id
1 'polypeptide(L)'
;MKKQDIRNAYTAKVKELLNQGYTIYPDSMGGSQGEIAHIDLTDGKDIYRVLLNRDHRWERNEDGYIGDTITLTVGKAAPDTRIFGNWDDLVWNNRLEPCFQIEWAVLGKGRDPWYTDLEEGRRCQRIQFERYRRRNAGAHENASDALKSAALKWLKKQPKMKTCKLEDIETMIRVWSDAGKRHYEIVAKGKRYTIR
;
A
#
# COMPACT_ATOMS: atom_id res chain seq x y z
N MET A 1 -9.65 -15.07 -4.74
CA MET A 1 -10.99 -14.55 -5.13
C MET A 1 -10.91 -13.80 -6.46
N LYS A 2 -12.02 -13.77 -7.20
CA LYS A 2 -12.21 -12.97 -8.42
C LYS A 2 -13.20 -11.84 -8.16
N LYS A 3 -13.31 -10.91 -9.11
CA LYS A 3 -14.22 -9.75 -9.02
C LYS A 3 -15.68 -10.16 -8.75
N GLN A 4 -16.09 -11.33 -9.26
CA GLN A 4 -17.45 -11.84 -9.04
C GLN A 4 -17.71 -12.21 -7.57
N ASP A 5 -16.71 -12.67 -6.84
CA ASP A 5 -16.87 -13.01 -5.42
C ASP A 5 -17.17 -11.75 -4.58
N ILE A 6 -16.49 -10.64 -4.89
CA ILE A 6 -16.74 -9.34 -4.26
C ILE A 6 -18.15 -8.83 -4.58
N ARG A 7 -18.60 -8.98 -5.85
CA ARG A 7 -19.97 -8.62 -6.26
C ARG A 7 -21.02 -9.44 -5.49
N ASN A 8 -20.76 -10.73 -5.31
CA ASN A 8 -21.64 -11.61 -4.55
C ASN A 8 -21.68 -11.20 -3.08
N ALA A 9 -20.53 -10.88 -2.46
CA ALA A 9 -20.47 -10.40 -1.08
C ALA A 9 -21.24 -9.08 -0.89
N TYR A 10 -21.05 -8.12 -1.80
CA TYR A 10 -21.78 -6.85 -1.79
C TYR A 10 -23.29 -7.08 -1.90
N THR A 11 -23.71 -7.86 -2.89
CA THR A 11 -25.14 -8.18 -3.12
C THR A 11 -25.75 -8.91 -1.92
N ALA A 12 -25.00 -9.82 -1.28
CA ALA A 12 -25.46 -10.56 -0.12
C ALA A 12 -25.73 -9.63 1.07
N LYS A 13 -24.86 -8.64 1.34
CA LYS A 13 -25.09 -7.66 2.42
C LYS A 13 -26.31 -6.77 2.15
N VAL A 14 -26.51 -6.34 0.90
CA VAL A 14 -27.72 -5.58 0.53
C VAL A 14 -28.97 -6.43 0.75
N LYS A 15 -28.98 -7.69 0.26
CA LYS A 15 -30.10 -8.61 0.45
C LYS A 15 -30.40 -8.89 1.91
N GLU A 16 -29.38 -9.02 2.74
CA GLU A 16 -29.54 -9.22 4.17
C GLU A 16 -30.32 -8.08 4.84
N LEU A 17 -29.95 -6.83 4.57
CA LEU A 17 -30.66 -5.66 5.12
C LEU A 17 -32.10 -5.58 4.57
N LEU A 18 -32.30 -5.82 3.27
CA LEU A 18 -33.65 -5.87 2.69
C LEU A 18 -34.52 -6.95 3.36
N ASN A 19 -33.96 -8.14 3.63
CA ASN A 19 -34.68 -9.21 4.33
C ASN A 19 -34.97 -8.89 5.80
N GLN A 20 -34.21 -7.96 6.41
CA GLN A 20 -34.48 -7.43 7.75
C GLN A 20 -35.58 -6.35 7.76
N GLY A 21 -36.13 -5.99 6.60
CA GLY A 21 -37.23 -5.03 6.47
C GLY A 21 -36.79 -3.60 6.14
N TYR A 22 -35.50 -3.35 5.92
CA TYR A 22 -35.05 -2.06 5.42
C TYR A 22 -35.54 -1.83 3.99
N THR A 23 -35.89 -0.59 3.66
CA THR A 23 -36.23 -0.17 2.30
C THR A 23 -35.09 0.63 1.68
N ILE A 24 -34.95 0.58 0.36
CA ILE A 24 -33.97 1.42 -0.35
C ILE A 24 -34.28 2.89 -0.09
N TYR A 25 -33.24 3.66 0.25
CA TYR A 25 -33.26 5.10 0.43
C TYR A 25 -32.57 5.76 -0.78
N PRO A 26 -33.32 6.13 -1.83
CA PRO A 26 -32.74 6.66 -3.07
C PRO A 26 -32.41 8.16 -2.99
N ASP A 27 -32.75 8.82 -1.89
CA ASP A 27 -32.70 10.29 -1.74
C ASP A 27 -31.27 10.80 -1.49
N SER A 28 -30.30 9.90 -1.27
CA SER A 28 -28.90 10.28 -1.08
C SER A 28 -28.24 10.71 -2.39
N MET A 29 -27.34 11.69 -2.32
CA MET A 29 -26.50 12.08 -3.46
C MET A 29 -25.79 10.89 -4.13
N GLY A 30 -25.54 11.04 -5.43
CA GLY A 30 -24.77 10.08 -6.23
C GLY A 30 -23.32 9.88 -5.76
N GLY A 31 -22.67 8.86 -6.31
CA GLY A 31 -21.37 8.40 -5.84
C GLY A 31 -20.25 9.43 -5.96
N SER A 32 -19.35 9.42 -4.97
CA SER A 32 -18.14 10.25 -4.92
C SER A 32 -16.90 9.53 -5.49
N GLN A 33 -15.81 10.28 -5.70
CA GLN A 33 -14.57 9.74 -6.26
C GLN A 33 -13.97 8.64 -5.37
N GLY A 34 -13.66 7.49 -5.98
CA GLY A 34 -13.11 6.31 -5.28
C GLY A 34 -14.17 5.24 -5.00
N GLU A 35 -15.45 5.64 -4.93
CA GLU A 35 -16.55 4.70 -4.79
C GLU A 35 -16.67 3.80 -6.02
N ILE A 36 -16.87 2.51 -5.76
CA ILE A 36 -17.24 1.55 -6.79
C ILE A 36 -18.77 1.46 -6.88
N ALA A 37 -19.44 1.41 -5.73
CA ALA A 37 -20.89 1.39 -5.62
C ALA A 37 -21.30 1.73 -4.17
N HIS A 38 -22.49 2.30 -4.01
CA HIS A 38 -23.18 2.31 -2.73
C HIS A 38 -24.68 2.07 -2.93
N ILE A 39 -25.36 1.60 -1.89
CA ILE A 39 -26.82 1.58 -1.75
C ILE A 39 -27.13 2.01 -0.33
N ASP A 40 -28.01 2.99 -0.20
CA ASP A 40 -28.53 3.44 1.08
C ASP A 40 -29.86 2.77 1.36
N LEU A 41 -30.07 2.40 2.61
CA LEU A 41 -31.28 1.75 3.09
C LEU A 41 -31.73 2.39 4.40
N THR A 42 -33.02 2.37 4.68
CA THR A 42 -33.59 2.90 5.91
C THR A 42 -34.67 2.00 6.49
N ASP A 43 -34.81 2.02 7.81
CA ASP A 43 -35.94 1.45 8.55
C ASP A 43 -37.00 2.52 8.91
N GLY A 44 -36.86 3.73 8.35
CA GLY A 44 -37.67 4.91 8.66
C GLY A 44 -37.13 5.76 9.82
N LYS A 45 -36.06 5.33 10.50
CA LYS A 45 -35.41 6.08 11.58
C LYS A 45 -33.96 6.40 11.26
N ASP A 46 -33.21 5.39 10.86
CA ASP A 46 -31.79 5.47 10.58
C ASP A 46 -31.52 5.18 9.10
N ILE A 47 -30.44 5.74 8.57
CA ILE A 47 -29.92 5.42 7.23
C ILE A 47 -28.67 4.57 7.38
N TYR A 48 -28.63 3.46 6.69
CA TYR A 48 -27.47 2.58 6.57
C TYR A 48 -26.98 2.57 5.14
N ARG A 49 -25.69 2.82 4.95
CA ARG A 49 -25.03 2.75 3.65
C ARG A 49 -24.26 1.45 3.53
N VAL A 50 -24.56 0.67 2.49
CA VAL A 50 -23.71 -0.43 2.03
C VAL A 50 -22.78 0.13 0.97
N LEU A 51 -21.52 0.34 1.34
CA LEU A 51 -20.50 0.99 0.52
C LEU A 51 -19.46 -0.02 0.04
N LEU A 52 -19.19 -0.02 -1.27
CA LEU A 52 -18.04 -0.67 -1.87
C LEU A 52 -17.07 0.41 -2.37
N ASN A 53 -15.91 0.51 -1.74
CA ASN A 53 -14.91 1.54 -2.03
C ASN A 53 -13.59 0.94 -2.52
N ARG A 54 -12.85 1.71 -3.33
CA ARG A 54 -11.45 1.44 -3.64
C ARG A 54 -10.56 2.43 -2.90
N ASP A 55 -9.48 1.92 -2.31
CA ASP A 55 -8.46 2.75 -1.70
C ASP A 55 -7.05 2.24 -2.01
N HIS A 56 -6.03 3.06 -1.80
CA HIS A 56 -4.62 2.69 -1.90
C HIS A 56 -3.94 2.80 -0.54
N ARG A 57 -3.53 1.66 0.00
CA ARG A 57 -2.91 1.58 1.32
C ARG A 57 -1.40 1.84 1.22
N TRP A 58 -0.85 2.53 2.23
CA TRP A 58 0.54 2.97 2.31
C TRP A 58 1.22 2.56 3.62
N GLU A 59 1.08 1.31 4.06
CA GLU A 59 1.75 0.82 5.28
C GLU A 59 3.21 0.45 4.95
N ARG A 60 4.17 1.30 5.33
CA ARG A 60 5.60 1.12 5.00
C ARG A 60 6.38 0.20 5.94
N ASN A 61 5.70 -0.41 6.89
CA ASN A 61 6.26 -1.26 7.93
C ASN A 61 6.68 -2.60 7.30
N GLU A 62 7.53 -3.39 7.98
CA GLU A 62 7.97 -4.70 7.46
C GLU A 62 6.80 -5.69 7.25
N ASP A 63 5.75 -5.59 8.07
CA ASP A 63 4.50 -6.35 7.95
C ASP A 63 3.34 -5.54 7.33
N GLY A 64 3.63 -4.38 6.76
CA GLY A 64 2.62 -3.51 6.15
C GLY A 64 2.13 -4.00 4.78
N TYR A 65 0.96 -3.51 4.38
CA TYR A 65 0.48 -3.58 3.01
C TYR A 65 0.64 -2.25 2.25
N ILE A 66 1.32 -2.27 1.10
CA ILE A 66 1.37 -1.18 0.11
C ILE A 66 0.74 -1.68 -1.18
N GLY A 67 -0.43 -1.14 -1.53
CA GLY A 67 -1.16 -1.53 -2.72
C GLY A 67 -2.64 -1.14 -2.68
N ASP A 68 -3.33 -1.42 -3.77
CA ASP A 68 -4.77 -1.18 -3.87
C ASP A 68 -5.53 -2.16 -2.98
N THR A 69 -6.66 -1.68 -2.45
CA THR A 69 -7.61 -2.43 -1.63
C THR A 69 -9.03 -2.15 -2.09
N ILE A 70 -9.91 -3.14 -1.90
CA ILE A 70 -11.36 -2.96 -2.01
C ILE A 70 -11.94 -3.20 -0.62
N THR A 71 -12.81 -2.29 -0.18
CA THR A 71 -13.46 -2.39 1.13
C THR A 71 -14.96 -2.39 0.96
N LEU A 72 -15.61 -3.38 1.57
CA LEU A 72 -17.06 -3.41 1.77
C LEU A 72 -17.35 -2.96 3.20
N THR A 73 -18.06 -1.85 3.34
CA THR A 73 -18.51 -1.32 4.63
C THR A 73 -20.03 -1.31 4.66
N VAL A 74 -20.62 -1.79 5.75
CA VAL A 74 -21.98 -1.37 6.14
C VAL A 74 -21.81 -0.41 7.29
N GLY A 75 -22.35 0.80 7.15
CA GLY A 75 -22.22 1.82 8.17
C GLY A 75 -23.49 2.62 8.35
N LYS A 76 -23.78 2.97 9.60
CA LYS A 76 -24.89 3.85 9.96
C LYS A 76 -24.48 5.29 9.68
N ALA A 77 -25.33 6.05 9.02
CA ALA A 77 -25.12 7.48 8.81
C ALA A 77 -25.10 8.20 10.17
N ALA A 78 -24.20 9.18 10.32
CA ALA A 78 -24.08 9.93 11.56
C ALA A 78 -25.43 10.57 11.97
N PRO A 79 -25.73 10.72 13.27
CA PRO A 79 -27.00 11.30 13.73
C PRO A 79 -27.26 12.73 13.22
N ASP A 80 -26.22 13.48 12.88
CA ASP A 80 -26.29 14.82 12.32
C ASP A 80 -26.18 14.85 10.79
N THR A 81 -26.42 13.71 10.14
CA THR A 81 -26.56 13.62 8.68
C THR A 81 -27.66 14.59 8.24
N ARG A 82 -27.33 15.43 7.26
CA ARG A 82 -28.23 16.49 6.82
C ARG A 82 -29.25 15.90 5.85
N ILE A 83 -30.47 15.74 6.36
CA ILE A 83 -31.65 15.31 5.61
C ILE A 83 -32.48 16.56 5.28
N PHE A 84 -32.58 16.85 3.99
CA PHE A 84 -33.33 17.97 3.43
C PHE A 84 -34.77 17.57 3.07
N GLY A 85 -35.07 16.28 3.01
CA GLY A 85 -36.38 15.78 2.55
C GLY A 85 -36.57 16.00 1.05
N ASN A 86 -35.48 16.02 0.29
CA ASN A 86 -35.45 16.09 -1.17
C ASN A 86 -34.55 14.96 -1.71
N TRP A 87 -34.42 14.87 -3.03
CA TRP A 87 -33.64 13.80 -3.69
C TRP A 87 -32.11 14.00 -3.65
N ASP A 88 -31.58 14.86 -2.76
CA ASP A 88 -30.17 15.28 -2.72
C ASP A 88 -29.57 15.29 -1.28
N ASP A 89 -29.95 14.33 -0.45
CA ASP A 89 -29.47 14.21 0.93
C ASP A 89 -27.99 13.84 1.03
N LEU A 90 -27.32 14.40 2.05
CA LEU A 90 -25.85 14.35 2.17
C LEU A 90 -25.38 13.24 3.12
N VAL A 91 -25.45 11.99 2.66
CA VAL A 91 -24.84 10.86 3.36
C VAL A 91 -23.36 10.77 2.99
N TRP A 92 -22.48 11.11 3.93
CA TRP A 92 -21.03 11.16 3.71
C TRP A 92 -20.32 9.87 4.17
N ASN A 93 -19.50 9.27 3.29
CA ASN A 93 -18.80 8.02 3.58
C ASN A 93 -17.86 8.10 4.80
N ASN A 94 -17.18 9.24 4.99
CA ASN A 94 -16.28 9.46 6.12
C ASN A 94 -17.01 9.76 7.44
N ARG A 95 -18.35 9.83 7.41
CA ARG A 95 -19.22 10.02 8.57
C ARG A 95 -20.07 8.80 8.88
N LEU A 96 -19.79 7.67 8.23
CA LEU A 96 -20.42 6.41 8.56
C LEU A 96 -19.81 5.84 9.85
N GLU A 97 -20.66 5.46 10.79
CA GLU A 97 -20.27 4.59 11.90
C GLU A 97 -20.28 3.13 11.41
N PRO A 98 -19.11 2.48 11.24
CA PRO A 98 -19.06 1.15 10.65
C PRO A 98 -19.63 0.11 11.61
N CYS A 99 -20.66 -0.64 11.17
CA CYS A 99 -21.18 -1.79 11.89
C CYS A 99 -20.68 -3.12 11.32
N PHE A 100 -20.20 -3.12 10.07
CA PHE A 100 -19.58 -4.28 9.42
C PHE A 100 -18.54 -3.83 8.39
N GLN A 101 -17.44 -4.57 8.29
CA GLN A 101 -16.41 -4.29 7.30
C GLN A 101 -15.70 -5.57 6.82
N ILE A 102 -15.43 -5.65 5.52
CA ILE A 102 -14.48 -6.60 4.92
C ILE A 102 -13.50 -5.82 4.06
N GLU A 103 -12.21 -6.14 4.18
CA GLU A 103 -11.15 -5.58 3.35
C GLU A 103 -10.49 -6.67 2.50
N TRP A 104 -10.32 -6.40 1.21
CA TRP A 104 -9.61 -7.26 0.26
C TRP A 104 -8.38 -6.54 -0.32
N ALA A 105 -7.24 -7.22 -0.28
CA ALA A 105 -6.06 -6.82 -1.02
C ALA A 105 -6.26 -7.10 -2.52
N VAL A 106 -5.87 -6.16 -3.37
CA VAL A 106 -5.86 -6.31 -4.82
C VAL A 106 -4.46 -6.71 -5.27
N LEU A 107 -4.35 -7.89 -5.85
CA LEU A 107 -3.09 -8.48 -6.28
C LEU A 107 -3.06 -8.71 -7.79
N GLY A 108 -1.84 -8.69 -8.34
CA GLY A 108 -1.61 -8.70 -9.79
C GLY A 108 -1.67 -7.30 -10.41
N LYS A 109 -1.22 -7.20 -11.67
CA LYS A 109 -1.22 -5.93 -12.44
C LYS A 109 -2.09 -6.08 -13.68
N GLY A 110 -2.76 -5.00 -14.08
CA GLY A 110 -3.46 -4.92 -15.37
C GLY A 110 -4.92 -5.36 -15.32
N ARG A 111 -5.38 -6.05 -16.38
CA ARG A 111 -6.81 -6.24 -16.68
C ARG A 111 -7.52 -7.31 -15.86
N ASP A 112 -6.80 -8.27 -15.28
CA ASP A 112 -7.36 -9.36 -14.48
C ASP A 112 -6.69 -9.45 -13.10
N PRO A 113 -6.93 -8.47 -12.20
CA PRO A 113 -6.47 -8.57 -10.84
C PRO A 113 -7.22 -9.70 -10.11
N TRP A 114 -6.55 -10.28 -9.14
CA TRP A 114 -7.15 -11.22 -8.20
C TRP A 114 -7.16 -10.62 -6.80
N TYR A 115 -8.03 -11.14 -5.96
CA TYR A 115 -8.31 -10.57 -4.65
C TYR A 115 -8.08 -11.63 -3.58
N THR A 116 -7.66 -11.19 -2.41
CA THR A 116 -7.51 -12.03 -1.22
C THR A 116 -7.81 -11.18 0.01
N ASP A 117 -8.01 -11.79 1.17
CA ASP A 117 -8.07 -11.05 2.42
C ASP A 117 -6.77 -10.25 2.65
N LEU A 118 -6.88 -9.19 3.42
CA LEU A 118 -5.77 -8.26 3.62
C LEU A 118 -4.53 -8.91 4.29
N GLU A 119 -4.72 -9.89 5.17
CA GLU A 119 -3.63 -10.59 5.86
C GLU A 119 -2.80 -11.41 4.86
N GLU A 120 -3.46 -12.14 3.98
CA GLU A 120 -2.80 -12.85 2.88
C GLU A 120 -2.13 -11.89 1.90
N GLY A 121 -2.73 -10.71 1.68
CA GLY A 121 -2.12 -9.61 0.94
C GLY A 121 -0.76 -9.18 1.51
N ARG A 122 -0.70 -8.96 2.84
CA ARG A 122 0.54 -8.67 3.56
C ARG A 122 1.55 -9.81 3.44
N ARG A 123 1.11 -11.07 3.56
CA ARG A 123 1.98 -12.25 3.40
C ARG A 123 2.62 -12.29 2.00
N CYS A 124 1.81 -12.08 0.96
CA CYS A 124 2.29 -12.02 -0.42
C CYS A 124 3.32 -10.90 -0.61
N GLN A 125 3.08 -9.73 -0.04
CA GLN A 125 3.99 -8.60 -0.12
C GLN A 125 5.32 -8.85 0.58
N ARG A 126 5.31 -9.47 1.77
CA ARG A 126 6.54 -9.85 2.47
C ARG A 126 7.43 -10.74 1.61
N ILE A 127 6.85 -11.75 0.97
CA ILE A 127 7.58 -12.64 0.05
C ILE A 127 8.14 -11.85 -1.15
N GLN A 128 7.35 -10.93 -1.73
CA GLN A 128 7.83 -10.09 -2.83
C GLN A 128 8.96 -9.16 -2.41
N PHE A 129 8.86 -8.56 -1.22
CA PHE A 129 9.88 -7.68 -0.66
C PHE A 129 11.16 -8.44 -0.36
N GLU A 130 11.09 -9.64 0.21
CA GLU A 130 12.26 -10.52 0.38
C GLU A 130 12.91 -10.88 -0.95
N ARG A 131 12.11 -11.24 -1.97
CA ARG A 131 12.63 -11.52 -3.33
C ARG A 131 13.30 -10.28 -3.92
N TYR A 132 12.70 -9.10 -3.75
CA TYR A 132 13.30 -7.83 -4.14
C TYR A 132 14.62 -7.59 -3.41
N ARG A 133 14.66 -7.76 -2.08
CA ARG A 133 15.88 -7.64 -1.27
C ARG A 133 16.96 -8.61 -1.73
N ARG A 134 16.64 -9.89 -1.96
CA ARG A 134 17.60 -10.89 -2.45
C ARG A 134 18.13 -10.55 -3.84
N ARG A 135 17.25 -10.13 -4.76
CA ARG A 135 17.65 -9.70 -6.12
C ARG A 135 18.59 -8.50 -6.08
N ASN A 136 18.34 -7.55 -5.18
CA ASN A 136 19.16 -6.35 -5.02
C ASN A 136 20.34 -6.52 -4.04
N ALA A 137 20.37 -7.60 -3.26
CA ALA A 137 21.52 -7.93 -2.40
C ALA A 137 22.74 -8.28 -3.25
N GLY A 138 22.54 -8.96 -4.39
CA GLY A 138 23.60 -9.19 -5.38
C GLY A 138 24.06 -7.92 -6.11
N ALA A 139 23.31 -6.81 -5.99
CA ALA A 139 23.76 -5.51 -6.48
C ALA A 139 24.77 -4.84 -5.55
N HIS A 140 25.04 -5.40 -4.36
CA HIS A 140 25.99 -4.90 -3.36
C HIS A 140 26.99 -6.00 -3.02
N GLU A 141 27.97 -6.21 -3.90
CA GLU A 141 29.06 -7.16 -3.63
C GLU A 141 30.18 -6.46 -2.88
N ASN A 142 30.69 -7.08 -1.81
CA ASN A 142 31.93 -6.65 -1.18
C ASN A 142 33.04 -6.65 -2.24
N ALA A 143 33.68 -5.50 -2.41
CA ALA A 143 34.78 -5.36 -3.35
C ALA A 143 35.97 -6.21 -2.88
N SER A 144 36.64 -6.87 -3.83
CA SER A 144 37.85 -7.64 -3.57
C SER A 144 38.97 -6.75 -2.99
N ASP A 145 39.94 -7.35 -2.30
CA ASP A 145 41.05 -6.60 -1.69
C ASP A 145 41.91 -5.86 -2.74
N ALA A 146 41.94 -6.35 -3.98
CA ALA A 146 42.54 -5.64 -5.11
C ALA A 146 41.81 -4.31 -5.41
N LEU A 147 40.48 -4.29 -5.34
CA LEU A 147 39.68 -3.08 -5.52
C LEU A 147 39.82 -2.13 -4.33
N LYS A 148 39.91 -2.63 -3.09
CA LYS A 148 40.21 -1.81 -1.90
C LYS A 148 41.56 -1.10 -2.03
N SER A 149 42.56 -1.79 -2.57
CA SER A 149 43.89 -1.20 -2.82
C SER A 149 43.85 -0.06 -3.86
N ALA A 150 43.04 -0.21 -4.91
CA ALA A 150 42.81 0.86 -5.88
C ALA A 150 42.03 2.04 -5.27
N ALA A 151 40.99 1.76 -4.51
CA ALA A 151 40.19 2.75 -3.79
C ALA A 151 41.03 3.55 -2.78
N LEU A 152 41.98 2.90 -2.09
CA LEU A 152 42.90 3.55 -1.15
C LEU A 152 43.71 4.67 -1.80
N LYS A 153 44.20 4.46 -3.04
CA LYS A 153 44.95 5.49 -3.80
C LYS A 153 44.07 6.71 -4.09
N TRP A 154 42.79 6.49 -4.37
CA TRP A 154 41.83 7.56 -4.61
C TRP A 154 41.41 8.25 -3.30
N LEU A 155 41.17 7.50 -2.23
CA LEU A 155 40.82 8.02 -0.90
C LEU A 155 41.90 8.93 -0.35
N LYS A 156 43.19 8.59 -0.51
CA LYS A 156 44.31 9.45 -0.05
C LYS A 156 44.33 10.85 -0.69
N LYS A 157 43.64 11.04 -1.81
CA LYS A 157 43.48 12.34 -2.48
C LYS A 157 42.29 13.15 -1.93
N GLN A 158 41.42 12.53 -1.13
CA GLN A 158 40.25 13.19 -0.54
C GLN A 158 40.61 13.99 0.72
N PRO A 159 39.84 15.04 1.06
CA PRO A 159 40.07 15.84 2.26
C PRO A 159 40.09 14.99 3.54
N LYS A 160 41.12 15.19 4.36
CA LYS A 160 41.34 14.50 5.65
C LYS A 160 41.57 12.97 5.54
N MET A 161 41.96 12.48 4.37
CA MET A 161 42.21 11.04 4.12
C MET A 161 43.66 10.72 3.72
N LYS A 162 44.57 11.69 3.78
CA LYS A 162 45.99 11.52 3.37
C LYS A 162 46.71 10.38 4.12
N THR A 163 46.35 10.16 5.38
CA THR A 163 46.88 9.09 6.25
C THR A 163 46.01 7.85 6.28
N CYS A 164 44.97 7.75 5.43
CA CYS A 164 44.11 6.58 5.34
C CYS A 164 44.95 5.33 4.99
N LYS A 165 44.71 4.25 5.72
CA LYS A 165 45.27 2.92 5.44
C LYS A 165 44.20 1.98 4.92
N LEU A 166 44.61 0.78 4.54
CA LEU A 166 43.69 -0.25 4.04
C LEU A 166 42.74 -0.75 5.16
N GLU A 167 43.25 -0.82 6.39
CA GLU A 167 42.49 -1.12 7.62
C GLU A 167 41.44 -0.05 7.98
N ASP A 168 41.62 1.19 7.51
CA ASP A 168 40.66 2.28 7.75
C ASP A 168 39.42 2.18 6.83
N ILE A 169 39.42 1.28 5.83
CA ILE A 169 38.30 1.03 4.92
C ILE A 169 37.37 0.01 5.57
N GLU A 170 36.31 0.51 6.20
CA GLU A 170 35.31 -0.29 6.94
C GLU A 170 34.47 -1.14 5.97
N THR A 171 33.96 -0.53 4.90
CA THR A 171 33.20 -1.24 3.86
C THR A 171 33.50 -0.65 2.48
N MET A 172 33.52 -1.51 1.47
CA MET A 172 33.55 -1.11 0.06
C MET A 172 32.64 -2.03 -0.71
N ILE A 173 31.54 -1.50 -1.23
CA ILE A 173 30.53 -2.26 -1.96
C ILE A 173 30.44 -1.77 -3.40
N ARG A 174 30.37 -2.72 -4.32
CA ARG A 174 30.12 -2.48 -5.73
C ARG A 174 28.62 -2.37 -5.93
N VAL A 175 28.14 -1.25 -6.46
CA VAL A 175 26.72 -0.94 -6.65
C VAL A 175 26.40 -0.81 -8.14
N TRP A 176 25.31 -1.45 -8.57
CA TRP A 176 24.74 -1.27 -9.91
C TRP A 176 23.55 -0.32 -9.82
N SER A 177 23.57 0.77 -10.59
CA SER A 177 22.40 1.65 -10.70
C SER A 177 21.33 1.04 -11.59
N ASP A 178 20.09 1.52 -11.45
CA ASP A 178 18.96 1.13 -12.31
C ASP A 178 19.21 1.41 -13.81
N ALA A 179 20.13 2.33 -14.12
CA ALA A 179 20.58 2.64 -15.47
C ALA A 179 21.74 1.75 -15.96
N GLY A 180 22.06 0.67 -15.23
CA GLY A 180 23.17 -0.24 -15.53
C GLY A 180 24.56 0.34 -15.28
N LYS A 181 24.68 1.52 -14.66
CA LYS A 181 25.98 2.14 -14.36
C LYS A 181 26.54 1.58 -13.05
N ARG A 182 27.78 1.13 -13.10
CA ARG A 182 28.50 0.65 -11.93
C ARG A 182 29.12 1.81 -11.18
N HIS A 183 28.95 1.85 -9.86
CA HIS A 183 29.69 2.75 -8.98
C HIS A 183 30.14 1.98 -7.72
N TYR A 184 31.00 2.58 -6.92
CA TYR A 184 31.47 2.01 -5.66
C TYR A 184 31.13 2.94 -4.51
N GLU A 185 30.54 2.39 -3.46
CA GLU A 185 30.34 3.07 -2.19
C GLU A 185 31.39 2.59 -1.19
N ILE A 186 32.06 3.53 -0.53
CA ILE A 186 33.14 3.26 0.42
C ILE A 186 32.85 3.97 1.74
N VAL A 187 32.91 3.24 2.85
CA VAL A 187 32.97 3.80 4.20
C VAL A 187 34.40 3.69 4.71
N ALA A 188 34.99 4.82 5.07
CA ALA A 188 36.32 4.85 5.67
C ALA A 188 36.42 5.98 6.71
N LYS A 189 36.95 5.66 7.91
CA LYS A 189 37.07 6.58 9.05
C LYS A 189 35.75 7.30 9.38
N GLY A 190 34.65 6.57 9.38
CA GLY A 190 33.30 7.09 9.64
C GLY A 190 32.72 8.01 8.55
N LYS A 191 33.35 8.09 7.37
CA LYS A 191 32.87 8.91 6.23
C LYS A 191 32.49 8.06 5.04
N ARG A 192 31.48 8.52 4.30
CA ARG A 192 30.99 7.89 3.07
C ARG A 192 31.55 8.58 1.83
N TYR A 193 32.03 7.79 0.88
CA TYR A 193 32.54 8.24 -0.41
C TYR A 193 31.92 7.42 -1.53
N THR A 194 31.76 8.05 -2.70
CA THR A 194 31.25 7.39 -3.91
C THR A 194 32.22 7.58 -5.06
N ILE A 195 32.66 6.49 -5.67
CA ILE A 195 33.44 6.49 -6.92
C ILE A 195 32.48 6.10 -8.04
N ARG A 196 32.23 7.02 -8.96
CA ARG A 196 31.41 6.78 -10.17
C ARG A 196 32.26 6.23 -11.31
#